data_AF-A0A351MUH8-F1
#
_entry.id   AF-A0A351MUH8-F1
#
_cell.length_a   1.000
_cell.length_b   1.000
_cell.length_c   1.000
_cell.angle_alpha   90.00
_cell.angle_beta   90.00
_cell.angle_gamma   90.00
#
_symmetry.space_group_name_H-M   'P 1'
#
loop_
_entity.id
_entity.type
_entity.pdbx_description
1 polymer ?
#
loop_
_entity_poly.entity_id
_entity_poly.type
_entity_poly.pdbx_seq_one_letter_code
_entity_poly.pdbx_strand_id
1 'polypeptide(L)'
;GHAFDISLHGFPHGMIKSTRRYWTKDISDRIHQLKDVRFINPDFDVRTTFDRADFTRILIEQFKVPAETVEGFFAHLRAMNYYDDDKRTTRQLFDEFFPGRPDIQRLLLEPIAYANGSTLDDPAITFGIVFSNFMSKGVFIFQGGTDLLIQLMTAELKANGVDVRRNVLVEKVVTERDAAGGR
;
A
#
# COMPACT_ATOMS: atom_id res chain seq x y z
N GLY A 1 18.11 15.48 -17.67
CA GLY A 1 17.36 15.82 -16.46
C GLY A 1 17.01 14.54 -15.74
N HIS A 2 17.17 14.48 -14.41
CA HIS A 2 16.69 13.36 -13.62
C HIS A 2 15.16 13.46 -13.56
N ALA A 3 14.44 12.51 -14.17
CA ALA A 3 13.01 12.42 -14.00
C ALA A 3 12.77 12.05 -12.52
N PHE A 4 12.19 12.99 -11.77
CA PHE A 4 11.79 12.75 -10.40
C PHE A 4 10.46 12.00 -10.44
N ASP A 5 10.58 10.68 -10.45
CA ASP A 5 9.48 9.74 -10.67
C ASP A 5 8.76 9.46 -9.35
N ILE A 6 7.79 10.31 -8.99
CA ILE A 6 6.97 10.10 -7.80
C ILE A 6 5.78 9.21 -8.17
N SER A 7 5.87 7.92 -7.88
CA SER A 7 4.68 7.11 -7.62
C SER A 7 4.33 7.29 -6.16
N LEU A 8 3.38 8.19 -5.84
CA LEU A 8 2.97 8.50 -4.47
C LEU A 8 2.45 7.28 -3.69
N HIS A 9 2.09 6.20 -4.40
CA HIS A 9 1.64 4.94 -3.83
C HIS A 9 2.43 3.76 -4.39
N GLY A 10 2.77 2.79 -3.53
CA GLY A 10 3.32 1.51 -3.93
C GLY A 10 2.26 0.68 -4.66
N PHE A 11 2.62 0.11 -5.81
CA PHE A 11 1.79 -0.84 -6.53
C PHE A 11 1.93 -2.23 -5.86
N PRO A 12 0.83 -2.91 -5.50
CA PRO A 12 0.91 -4.32 -5.16
C PRO A 12 1.22 -5.13 -6.43
N HIS A 13 1.98 -6.22 -6.29
CA HIS A 13 2.36 -7.10 -7.42
C HIS A 13 1.17 -7.50 -8.31
N GLY A 14 -0.02 -7.68 -7.72
CA GLY A 14 -1.25 -8.02 -8.45
C GLY A 14 -1.62 -7.02 -9.56
N MET A 15 -1.21 -5.77 -9.44
CA MET A 15 -1.50 -4.73 -10.44
C MET A 15 -0.87 -5.03 -11.79
N ILE A 16 0.27 -5.72 -11.86
CA ILE A 16 0.89 -6.10 -13.14
C ILE A 16 -0.13 -6.87 -14.01
N LYS A 17 -0.78 -7.87 -13.41
CA LYS A 17 -1.77 -8.71 -14.11
C LYS A 17 -3.04 -7.93 -14.45
N SER A 18 -3.57 -7.16 -13.49
CA SER A 18 -4.81 -6.39 -13.68
C SER A 18 -4.65 -5.32 -14.76
N THR A 19 -3.58 -4.53 -14.70
CA THR A 19 -3.27 -3.52 -15.71
C THR A 19 -3.07 -4.13 -17.08
N ARG A 20 -2.38 -5.28 -17.18
CA ARG A 20 -2.25 -5.99 -18.47
C ARG A 20 -3.58 -6.43 -19.05
N ARG A 21 -4.55 -6.80 -18.20
CA ARG A 21 -5.85 -7.32 -18.63
C ARG A 21 -6.84 -6.21 -19.02
N TYR A 22 -6.87 -5.13 -18.25
CA TYR A 22 -7.91 -4.10 -18.35
C TYR A 22 -7.44 -2.78 -18.95
N TRP A 23 -6.12 -2.59 -19.08
CA TRP A 23 -5.52 -1.45 -19.75
C TRP A 23 -4.69 -1.96 -20.93
N THR A 24 -3.37 -1.74 -20.91
CA THR A 24 -2.49 -2.14 -22.00
C THR A 24 -1.25 -2.86 -21.49
N LYS A 25 -0.59 -3.59 -22.40
CA LYS A 25 0.72 -4.17 -22.14
C LYS A 25 1.76 -3.09 -21.82
N ASP A 26 1.74 -1.96 -22.53
CA ASP A 26 2.69 -0.85 -22.30
C ASP A 26 2.60 -0.28 -20.88
N ILE A 27 1.38 -0.08 -20.36
CA ILE A 27 1.20 0.37 -18.96
C ILE A 27 1.67 -0.72 -17.99
N SER A 28 1.35 -2.00 -18.26
CA SER A 28 1.77 -3.11 -17.39
C SER A 28 3.29 -3.28 -17.33
N ASP A 29 3.98 -3.16 -18.47
CA ASP A 29 5.43 -3.36 -18.59
C ASP A 29 6.24 -2.31 -17.83
N ARG A 30 5.63 -1.17 -17.50
CA ARG A 30 6.22 -0.08 -16.70
C ARG A 30 6.09 -0.28 -15.20
N ILE A 31 5.43 -1.34 -14.75
CA ILE A 31 5.32 -1.65 -13.32
C ILE A 31 6.53 -2.48 -12.91
N HIS A 32 7.41 -1.90 -12.09
CA HIS A 32 8.67 -2.51 -11.68
C HIS A 32 8.77 -2.64 -10.17
N GLN A 33 9.34 -3.75 -9.71
CA GLN A 33 9.66 -3.94 -8.30
C GLN A 33 10.82 -3.03 -7.90
N LEU A 34 10.70 -2.36 -6.75
CA LEU A 34 11.82 -1.70 -6.12
C LEU A 34 12.80 -2.75 -5.58
N LYS A 35 14.11 -2.48 -5.72
CA LYS A 35 15.15 -3.37 -5.22
C LYS A 35 15.28 -3.29 -3.70
N ASP A 36 15.13 -2.10 -3.16
CA ASP A 36 15.15 -1.83 -1.74
C ASP A 36 14.44 -0.53 -1.40
N VAL A 37 13.98 -0.45 -0.15
CA VAL A 37 13.44 0.73 0.52
C VAL A 37 14.40 1.07 1.67
N ARG A 38 14.63 2.37 1.89
CA ARG A 38 15.50 2.85 2.96
C ARG A 38 14.74 3.75 3.91
N PHE A 39 14.82 3.43 5.19
CA PHE A 39 14.35 4.27 6.27
C PHE A 39 15.56 4.82 7.00
N ILE A 40 15.81 6.12 6.83
CA ILE A 40 16.96 6.80 7.42
C ILE A 40 16.40 7.93 8.28
N ASN A 41 16.47 7.76 9.59
CA ASN A 41 16.02 8.74 10.56
C ASN A 41 16.88 8.64 11.85
N PRO A 42 16.73 9.54 12.83
CA PRO A 42 17.53 9.51 14.06
C PRO A 42 17.39 8.24 14.91
N ASP A 43 16.28 7.51 14.77
CA ASP A 43 16.00 6.30 15.56
C ASP A 43 16.62 5.06 14.92
N PHE A 44 16.73 5.00 13.58
CA PHE A 44 17.30 3.87 12.85
C PHE A 44 17.73 4.19 11.40
N ASP A 45 18.66 3.37 10.91
CA ASP A 45 19.04 3.27 9.49
C ASP A 45 18.77 1.84 9.02
N VAL A 46 17.64 1.66 8.33
CA VAL A 46 17.16 0.36 7.85
C VAL A 46 17.09 0.38 6.34
N ARG A 47 17.72 -0.63 5.72
CA ARG A 47 17.54 -0.96 4.31
C ARG A 47 16.83 -2.30 4.21
N THR A 48 15.74 -2.34 3.44
CA THR A 48 14.93 -3.55 3.31
C THR A 48 14.45 -3.84 1.89
N THR A 49 14.27 -5.11 1.54
CA THR A 49 13.55 -5.57 0.34
C THR A 49 12.03 -5.48 0.48
N PHE A 50 11.56 -5.10 1.68
CA PHE A 50 10.15 -4.93 2.03
C PHE A 50 9.32 -6.23 1.92
N ASP A 51 9.98 -7.36 2.15
CA ASP A 51 9.34 -8.67 2.24
C ASP A 51 9.49 -9.27 3.63
N ARG A 52 8.72 -10.33 3.89
CA ARG A 52 8.67 -10.97 5.20
C ARG A 52 10.00 -11.52 5.67
N ALA A 53 10.78 -12.16 4.80
CA ALA A 53 12.03 -12.78 5.21
C ALA A 53 13.00 -11.70 5.71
N ASP A 54 13.05 -10.58 4.99
CA ASP A 54 13.95 -9.50 5.32
C ASP A 54 13.49 -8.68 6.54
N PHE A 55 12.19 -8.40 6.70
CA PHE A 55 11.68 -7.80 7.94
C PHE A 55 11.87 -8.70 9.16
N THR A 56 11.69 -10.02 9.03
CA THR A 56 11.99 -10.97 10.11
C THR A 56 13.47 -10.87 10.50
N ARG A 57 14.36 -10.87 9.51
CA ARG A 57 15.80 -10.68 9.72
C ARG A 57 16.10 -9.34 10.41
N ILE A 58 15.54 -8.23 9.94
CA ILE A 58 15.75 -6.90 10.52
C ILE A 58 15.27 -6.83 11.98
N LEU A 59 14.06 -7.33 12.28
CA LEU A 59 13.50 -7.31 13.62
C LEU A 59 14.35 -8.14 14.61
N ILE A 60 14.88 -9.28 14.18
CA ILE A 60 15.73 -10.13 15.02
C ILE A 60 17.14 -9.56 15.14
N GLU A 61 17.81 -9.29 14.01
CA GLU A 61 19.23 -8.96 13.98
C GLU A 61 19.50 -7.51 14.41
N GLN A 62 18.67 -6.55 14.00
CA GLN A 62 18.91 -5.13 14.30
C GLN A 62 18.13 -4.68 15.52
N PHE A 63 16.84 -4.98 15.59
CA PHE A 63 15.96 -4.55 16.68
C PHE A 63 15.96 -5.51 17.89
N LYS A 64 16.71 -6.62 17.80
CA LYS A 64 16.95 -7.59 18.89
C LYS A 64 15.67 -8.19 19.47
N VAL A 65 14.65 -8.37 18.64
CA VAL A 65 13.41 -9.04 19.04
C VAL A 65 13.63 -10.56 19.02
N PRO A 66 13.15 -11.32 20.03
CA PRO A 66 13.17 -12.77 19.98
C PRO A 66 12.47 -13.32 18.74
N ALA A 67 13.08 -14.33 18.11
CA ALA A 67 12.55 -14.93 16.88
C ALA A 67 11.10 -15.43 17.04
N GLU A 68 10.79 -16.06 18.18
CA GLU A 68 9.45 -16.55 18.51
C GLU A 68 8.39 -15.43 18.49
N THR A 69 8.72 -14.26 19.05
CA THR A 69 7.84 -13.09 19.05
C THR A 69 7.59 -12.58 17.63
N VAL A 70 8.64 -12.50 16.81
CA VAL A 70 8.55 -12.05 15.41
C VAL A 70 7.72 -13.04 14.57
N GLU A 71 7.96 -14.34 14.73
CA GLU A 71 7.20 -15.39 14.06
C GLU A 71 5.74 -15.39 14.48
N GLY A 72 5.47 -15.24 15.78
CA GLY A 72 4.13 -15.09 16.34
C GLY A 72 3.38 -13.90 15.76
N PHE A 73 4.03 -12.74 15.67
CA PHE A 73 3.45 -11.55 15.05
C PHE A 73 3.05 -11.80 13.59
N PHE A 74 3.97 -12.33 12.76
CA PHE A 74 3.66 -12.63 11.36
C PHE A 74 2.66 -13.78 11.17
N ALA A 75 2.58 -14.73 12.11
CA ALA A 75 1.54 -15.75 12.11
C ALA A 75 0.17 -15.12 12.40
N HIS A 76 0.11 -14.24 13.39
CA HIS A 76 -1.10 -13.51 13.77
C HIS A 76 -1.62 -12.64 12.62
N LEU A 77 -0.77 -11.81 12.00
CA LEU A 77 -1.16 -10.98 10.85
C LEU A 77 -1.73 -11.79 9.68
N ARG A 78 -1.23 -13.01 9.46
CA ARG A 78 -1.72 -13.90 8.39
C ARG A 78 -3.05 -14.57 8.72
N ALA A 79 -3.37 -14.72 10.00
CA ALA A 79 -4.62 -15.32 10.45
C ALA A 79 -5.77 -14.30 10.51
N MET A 80 -5.45 -13.01 10.62
CA MET A 80 -6.42 -11.92 10.61
C MET A 80 -7.32 -11.98 9.37
N ASN A 81 -8.63 -12.00 9.61
CA ASN A 81 -9.61 -11.88 8.55
C ASN A 81 -10.69 -10.85 8.93
N TYR A 82 -11.36 -10.28 7.93
CA TYR A 82 -12.34 -9.20 8.14
C TYR A 82 -13.59 -9.63 8.93
N TYR A 83 -13.86 -10.94 8.99
CA TYR A 83 -15.03 -11.47 9.71
C TYR A 83 -14.75 -11.70 11.20
N ASP A 84 -13.49 -11.62 11.63
CA ASP A 84 -13.13 -11.66 13.04
C ASP A 84 -13.55 -10.34 13.71
N ASP A 85 -14.26 -10.41 14.83
CA ASP A 85 -14.66 -9.23 15.64
C ASP A 85 -13.47 -8.66 16.46
N ASP A 86 -12.30 -8.50 15.83
CA ASP A 86 -11.13 -7.90 16.45
C ASP A 86 -11.27 -6.37 16.48
N LYS A 87 -11.57 -5.85 17.68
CA LYS A 87 -11.77 -4.41 17.94
C LYS A 87 -10.50 -3.69 18.37
N ARG A 88 -9.35 -4.37 18.39
CA ARG A 88 -8.10 -3.72 18.79
C ARG A 88 -7.69 -2.64 17.81
N THR A 89 -7.07 -1.60 18.32
CA THR A 89 -6.35 -0.62 17.49
C THR A 89 -4.99 -1.17 17.09
N THR A 90 -4.38 -0.57 16.07
CA THR A 90 -3.01 -0.90 15.63
C THR A 90 -2.01 -0.73 16.79
N ARG A 91 -2.20 0.26 17.66
CA ARG A 91 -1.43 0.45 18.89
C ARG A 91 -1.48 -0.77 19.80
N GLN A 92 -2.69 -1.24 20.11
CA GLN A 92 -2.90 -2.38 21.01
C GLN A 92 -2.30 -3.67 20.43
N LEU A 93 -2.42 -3.86 19.11
CA LEU A 93 -1.75 -4.96 18.43
C LEU A 93 -0.23 -4.88 18.60
N PHE A 94 0.37 -3.71 18.37
CA PHE A 94 1.82 -3.58 18.51
C PHE A 94 2.30 -3.70 19.96
N ASP A 95 1.55 -3.17 20.93
CA ASP A 95 1.91 -3.27 22.34
C ASP A 95 1.86 -4.72 22.84
N GLU A 96 1.02 -5.58 22.25
CA GLU A 96 0.96 -7.02 22.55
C GLU A 96 2.25 -7.75 22.12
N PHE A 97 2.76 -7.47 20.92
CA PHE A 97 3.94 -8.16 20.38
C PHE A 97 5.27 -7.46 20.71
N PHE A 98 5.25 -6.14 20.82
CA PHE A 98 6.44 -5.29 20.98
C PHE A 98 6.23 -4.24 22.09
N PRO A 99 5.96 -4.68 23.34
CA PRO A 99 5.68 -3.77 24.44
C PRO A 99 6.86 -2.82 24.69
N GLY A 100 6.59 -1.52 24.75
CA GLY A 100 7.61 -0.50 25.02
C GLY A 100 8.62 -0.29 23.89
N ARG A 101 8.27 -0.64 22.64
CA ARG A 101 9.15 -0.53 21.46
C ARG A 101 8.64 0.48 20.42
N PRO A 102 8.64 1.80 20.73
CA PRO A 102 8.18 2.82 19.79
C PRO A 102 9.00 2.87 18.50
N ASP A 103 10.26 2.43 18.54
CA ASP A 103 11.15 2.27 17.39
C ASP A 103 10.61 1.23 16.39
N ILE A 104 10.13 0.08 16.88
CA ILE A 104 9.50 -0.96 16.05
C ILE A 104 8.14 -0.49 15.55
N GLN A 105 7.33 0.14 16.42
CA GLN A 105 6.03 0.70 16.03
C GLN A 105 6.18 1.69 14.88
N ARG A 106 7.18 2.56 14.96
CA ARG A 106 7.54 3.50 13.90
C ARG A 106 7.95 2.75 12.63
N LEU A 107 8.90 1.82 12.70
CA LEU A 107 9.35 1.06 11.52
C LEU A 107 8.19 0.35 10.79
N LEU A 108 7.26 -0.25 11.54
CA LEU A 108 6.14 -0.99 10.98
C LEU A 108 5.05 -0.07 10.41
N LEU A 109 4.74 1.05 11.08
CA LEU A 109 3.67 1.95 10.68
C LEU A 109 4.09 3.00 9.65
N GLU A 110 5.31 3.56 9.76
CA GLU A 110 5.82 4.65 8.92
C GLU A 110 5.55 4.46 7.42
N PRO A 111 5.90 3.32 6.78
CA PRO A 111 5.60 3.12 5.36
C PRO A 111 4.10 3.10 5.05
N ILE A 112 3.28 2.63 5.97
CA ILE A 112 1.82 2.56 5.80
C ILE A 112 1.23 3.96 5.96
N ALA A 113 1.62 4.69 7.00
CA ALA A 113 1.24 6.08 7.22
C ALA A 113 1.55 6.97 6.00
N TYR A 114 2.73 6.80 5.37
CA TYR A 114 3.07 7.52 4.14
C TYR A 114 2.20 7.11 2.94
N ALA A 115 1.76 5.85 2.88
CA ALA A 115 0.99 5.34 1.76
C ALA A 115 -0.49 5.75 1.82
N ASN A 116 -1.13 5.62 2.99
CA ASN A 116 -2.58 5.79 3.11
C ASN A 116 -3.03 6.71 4.25
N GLY A 117 -2.09 7.32 4.98
CA GLY A 117 -2.39 8.18 6.13
C GLY A 117 -2.78 7.42 7.40
N SER A 118 -2.51 6.12 7.49
CA SER A 118 -2.87 5.32 8.66
C SER A 118 -2.19 5.79 9.95
N THR A 119 -2.91 5.57 11.05
CA THR A 119 -2.48 5.95 12.40
C THR A 119 -2.51 4.76 13.35
N LEU A 120 -1.91 4.92 14.53
CA LEU A 120 -1.96 3.91 15.60
C LEU A 120 -3.37 3.69 16.16
N ASP A 121 -4.30 4.62 15.93
CA ASP A 121 -5.66 4.57 16.44
C ASP A 121 -6.62 3.90 15.44
N ASP A 122 -6.14 3.56 14.24
CA ASP A 122 -6.89 2.79 13.25
C ASP A 122 -7.12 1.34 13.74
N PRO A 123 -8.20 0.67 13.28
CA PRO A 123 -8.43 -0.73 13.58
C PRO A 123 -7.27 -1.63 13.12
N ALA A 124 -6.81 -2.54 13.97
CA ALA A 124 -5.65 -3.41 13.72
C ALA A 124 -5.79 -4.24 12.43
N ILE A 125 -7.02 -4.65 12.10
CA ILE A 125 -7.32 -5.39 10.87
C ILE A 125 -6.93 -4.63 9.60
N THR A 126 -7.03 -3.30 9.60
CA THR A 126 -6.66 -2.48 8.44
C THR A 126 -5.16 -2.53 8.19
N PHE A 127 -4.36 -2.40 9.25
CA PHE A 127 -2.92 -2.60 9.21
C PHE A 127 -2.58 -4.01 8.73
N GLY A 128 -3.18 -5.04 9.33
CA GLY A 128 -2.87 -6.44 9.00
C GLY A 128 -3.11 -6.79 7.54
N ILE A 129 -4.23 -6.33 6.96
CA ILE A 129 -4.56 -6.55 5.54
C ILE A 129 -3.56 -5.82 4.63
N VAL A 130 -3.33 -4.53 4.88
CA VAL A 130 -2.48 -3.70 4.01
C VAL A 130 -1.03 -4.17 4.09
N PHE A 131 -0.50 -4.35 5.31
CA PHE A 131 0.87 -4.76 5.54
C PHE A 131 1.14 -6.14 4.91
N SER A 132 0.28 -7.14 5.17
CA SER A 132 0.46 -8.50 4.64
C SER A 132 0.52 -8.55 3.10
N ASN A 133 -0.22 -7.67 2.41
CA ASN A 133 -0.18 -7.58 0.96
C ASN A 133 1.21 -7.17 0.42
N PHE A 134 1.88 -6.24 1.10
CA PHE A 134 3.22 -5.80 0.69
C PHE A 134 4.30 -6.82 1.07
N MET A 135 4.16 -7.47 2.22
CA MET A 135 5.14 -8.43 2.75
C MET A 135 5.32 -9.70 1.91
N SER A 136 4.45 -9.93 0.91
CA SER A 136 4.51 -11.11 0.03
C SER A 136 5.58 -10.98 -1.05
N LYS A 137 5.66 -9.82 -1.72
CA LYS A 137 6.51 -9.63 -2.92
C LYS A 137 7.19 -8.25 -2.97
N GLY A 138 7.26 -7.54 -1.85
CA GLY A 138 7.83 -6.21 -1.78
C GLY A 138 6.97 -5.15 -2.49
N VAL A 139 7.59 -4.01 -2.76
CA VAL A 139 6.92 -2.81 -3.29
C VAL A 139 7.21 -2.66 -4.78
N PHE A 140 6.19 -2.28 -5.55
CA PHE A 140 6.32 -1.94 -6.97
C PHE A 140 6.04 -0.46 -7.19
N ILE A 141 6.58 0.09 -8.27
CA ILE A 141 6.33 1.45 -8.75
C ILE A 141 5.89 1.41 -10.20
N PHE A 142 5.31 2.51 -10.67
CA PHE A 142 5.11 2.76 -12.09
C PHE A 142 6.23 3.67 -12.61
N GLN A 143 7.01 3.18 -13.58
CA GLN A 143 8.10 3.95 -14.19
C GLN A 143 7.57 4.96 -15.21
N GLY A 144 7.94 6.22 -15.01
CA GLY A 144 7.52 7.40 -15.78
C GLY A 144 6.50 8.29 -15.04
N GLY A 145 6.09 7.89 -13.84
CA GLY A 145 5.29 8.71 -12.93
C GLY A 145 3.81 8.75 -13.27
N THR A 146 3.04 9.35 -12.36
CA THR A 146 1.58 9.46 -12.49
C THR A 146 1.18 10.22 -13.75
N ASP A 147 1.92 11.26 -14.15
CA ASP A 147 1.61 12.04 -15.36
C ASP A 147 1.65 11.16 -16.61
N LEU A 148 2.69 10.34 -16.78
CA LEU A 148 2.77 9.42 -17.90
C LEU A 148 1.68 8.35 -17.83
N LEU A 149 1.42 7.80 -16.63
CA LEU A 149 0.34 6.83 -16.43
C LEU A 149 -1.01 7.40 -16.91
N ILE A 150 -1.36 8.61 -16.50
CA ILE A 150 -2.61 9.29 -16.90
C ILE A 150 -2.64 9.59 -18.40
N GLN A 151 -1.50 9.95 -19.01
CA GLN A 151 -1.40 10.15 -20.45
C GLN A 151 -1.69 8.86 -21.22
N LEU A 152 -1.08 7.74 -20.82
CA LEU A 152 -1.28 6.44 -21.44
C LEU A 152 -2.73 5.95 -21.26
N MET A 153 -3.30 6.10 -20.06
CA MET A 153 -4.70 5.77 -19.79
C MET A 153 -5.66 6.62 -20.62
N THR A 154 -5.39 7.92 -20.75
CA THR A 154 -6.21 8.83 -21.58
C THR A 154 -6.14 8.47 -23.06
N ALA A 155 -4.96 8.10 -23.57
CA ALA A 155 -4.78 7.66 -24.94
C ALA A 155 -5.57 6.36 -25.21
N GLU A 156 -5.49 5.40 -24.30
CA GLU A 156 -6.22 4.13 -24.40
C GLU A 156 -7.74 4.36 -24.40
N LEU A 157 -8.26 5.18 -23.49
CA LEU A 157 -9.68 5.53 -23.45
C LEU A 157 -10.15 6.13 -24.79
N LYS A 158 -9.41 7.09 -25.33
CA LYS A 158 -9.73 7.71 -26.63
C LYS A 158 -9.67 6.72 -27.80
N ALA A 159 -8.70 5.82 -27.81
CA ALA A 159 -8.59 4.77 -28.82
C ALA A 159 -9.81 3.83 -28.81
N ASN A 160 -10.45 3.65 -27.65
CA ASN A 160 -11.69 2.90 -27.47
C ASN A 160 -12.96 3.76 -27.63
N GLY A 161 -12.85 4.98 -28.17
CA GLY A 161 -14.00 5.85 -28.48
C GLY A 161 -14.58 6.59 -27.27
N VAL A 162 -13.88 6.64 -26.14
CA VAL A 162 -14.32 7.40 -24.96
C VAL A 162 -14.01 8.89 -25.13
N ASP A 163 -15.02 9.73 -24.93
CA ASP A 163 -14.87 11.18 -24.87
C ASP A 163 -14.26 11.62 -23.53
N VAL A 164 -13.11 12.29 -23.58
CA VAL A 164 -12.42 12.83 -22.40
C VAL A 164 -12.42 14.35 -22.46
N ARG A 165 -13.03 15.01 -21.47
CA ARG A 165 -13.15 16.47 -21.38
C ARG A 165 -12.39 17.00 -20.16
N ARG A 166 -11.76 18.17 -20.30
CA ARG A 166 -11.03 18.90 -19.23
C ARG A 166 -11.64 20.29 -19.08
N ASN A 167 -11.49 20.89 -17.91
CA ASN A 167 -12.03 22.23 -17.61
C ASN A 167 -13.55 22.33 -17.81
N VAL A 168 -14.28 21.28 -17.46
CA VAL A 168 -15.75 21.25 -17.52
C VAL A 168 -16.29 21.17 -16.11
N LEU A 169 -17.13 22.12 -15.73
CA LEU A 169 -17.86 22.09 -14.46
C LEU A 169 -19.08 21.17 -14.61
N VAL A 170 -19.18 20.16 -13.75
CA VAL A 170 -20.39 19.34 -13.65
C VAL A 170 -21.40 20.10 -12.78
N GLU A 171 -22.43 20.67 -13.39
CA GLU A 171 -23.44 21.47 -12.67
C GLU A 171 -24.49 20.62 -11.96
N LYS A 172 -24.80 19.44 -12.51
CA LYS A 172 -25.82 18.54 -11.98
C LYS A 172 -25.56 17.10 -12.40
N VAL A 173 -25.68 16.16 -11.46
CA VAL A 173 -25.78 14.72 -11.75
C VAL A 173 -27.27 14.37 -11.80
N VAL A 174 -27.73 13.86 -12.94
CA VAL A 174 -29.13 13.41 -13.10
C VAL A 174 -29.18 11.94 -12.71
N THR A 175 -29.95 11.62 -11.68
CA THR A 175 -30.30 10.24 -11.32
C THR A 175 -31.71 9.95 -11.80
N GLU A 176 -32.01 8.70 -12.14
CA GLU A 176 -33.39 8.27 -12.35
C GLU A 176 -34.16 8.50 -11.04
N ARG A 177 -35.32 9.15 -11.10
CA ARG A 177 -36.25 9.13 -9.97
C ARG A 177 -36.82 7.72 -9.91
N ASP A 178 -36.87 7.12 -8.73
CA ASP A 178 -37.72 5.95 -8.54
C ASP A 178 -39.17 6.31 -8.92
N ALA A 179 -39.98 5.33 -9.29
CA ALA A 179 -41.40 5.56 -9.60
C ALA A 179 -42.22 6.11 -8.40
N ALA A 180 -41.59 6.28 -7.22
CA ALA A 180 -42.18 6.76 -5.98
C ALA A 180 -41.75 8.18 -5.57
N GLY A 181 -40.85 8.84 -6.31
CA GLY A 181 -40.42 10.21 -6.03
C GLY A 181 -39.58 10.40 -4.77
N GLY A 182 -38.87 9.39 -4.29
CA GLY A 182 -37.94 9.49 -3.16
C GLY A 182 -36.53 9.89 -3.59
N ARG A 183 -35.87 10.75 -2.80
CA ARG A 183 -34.40 10.85 -2.79
C ARG A 183 -33.83 9.89 -1.76
#